data_AF-A0A7W4VLL4-F1
#
_entry.id   AF-A0A7W4VLL4-F1
#
_cell.length_a   1.000
_cell.length_b   1.000
_cell.length_c   1.000
_cell.angle_alpha   90.00
_cell.angle_beta   90.00
_cell.angle_gamma   90.00
#
_symmetry.space_group_name_H-M   'P 1'
#
loop_
_entity.id
_entity.type
_entity.pdbx_description
1 polymer ?
#
loop_
_entity_poly.entity_id
_entity_poly.type
_entity_poly.pdbx_seq_one_letter_code
_entity_poly.pdbx_strand_id
1 'polypeptide(L)' 'MGSRTRKLIGTVVMLAFILFYALFAMAVAEGRISQAPKLIQTVAYIVLGLIWIVPLMPLIRWMAKPDKS' A
#
# COMPACT_ATOMS: atom_id res chain seq x y z
N MET A 1 -14.43 20.52 -3.30
CA MET A 1 -14.82 19.30 -2.55
C MET A 1 -14.59 19.54 -1.08
N GLY A 2 -15.59 19.39 -0.22
CA GLY A 2 -15.41 19.60 1.23
C GLY A 2 -14.46 18.57 1.85
N SER A 3 -13.73 18.98 2.88
CA SER A 3 -12.75 18.17 3.65
C SER A 3 -13.24 16.74 3.99
N ARG A 4 -14.52 16.59 4.31
CA ARG A 4 -15.14 15.31 4.72
C ARG A 4 -15.14 14.28 3.58
N THR A 5 -15.48 14.68 2.36
CA THR A 5 -15.50 13.79 1.20
C THR A 5 -14.09 13.38 0.80
N ARG A 6 -13.11 14.30 0.92
CA ARG A 6 -11.70 14.01 0.61
C ARG A 6 -11.11 12.97 1.57
N LYS A 7 -11.46 13.04 2.86
CA LYS A 7 -11.10 12.02 3.86
C LYS A 7 -11.78 10.67 3.59
N LEU A 8 -13.07 10.65 3.29
CA LEU A 8 -13.80 9.40 2.99
C LEU A 8 -13.22 8.67 1.77
N ILE A 9 -13.03 9.39 0.65
CA ILE A 9 -12.44 8.82 -0.56
C ILE A 9 -11.02 8.31 -0.27
N GLY A 10 -10.21 9.12 0.41
CA GLY A 10 -8.86 8.73 0.78
C GLY A 10 -8.82 7.43 1.60
N THR A 11 -9.68 7.30 2.61
CA THR A 11 -9.79 6.06 3.42
C THR A 11 -10.21 4.86 2.57
N VAL A 12 -11.21 5.01 1.70
CA VAL A 12 -11.69 3.91 0.84
C VAL A 12 -10.59 3.46 -0.14
N VAL A 13 -9.88 4.40 -0.77
CA VAL A 13 -8.75 4.10 -1.65
C VAL A 13 -7.64 3.40 -0.87
N MET A 14 -7.33 3.84 0.34
CA MET A 14 -6.33 3.21 1.21
C MET A 14 -6.69 1.76 1.52
N LEU A 15 -7.95 1.50 1.88
CA LEU A 15 -8.44 0.15 2.18
C LEU A 15 -8.40 -0.75 0.95
N ALA A 16 -8.90 -0.27 -0.19
CA ALA A 16 -8.87 -1.01 -1.45
C ALA A 16 -7.43 -1.33 -1.88
N PHE A 17 -6.52 -0.36 -1.74
CA PHE A 17 -5.11 -0.54 -2.03
C PHE A 17 -4.49 -1.62 -1.13
N ILE A 18 -4.72 -1.56 0.18
CA ILE A 18 -4.20 -2.57 1.13
C ILE A 18 -4.74 -3.97 0.81
N LEU A 19 -6.03 -4.09 0.49
CA LEU A 19 -6.64 -5.37 0.09
C LEU A 19 -5.99 -5.96 -1.16
N PHE A 20 -5.90 -5.17 -2.23
CA PHE A 20 -5.23 -5.60 -3.47
C PHE A 20 -3.77 -5.94 -3.23
N TYR A 21 -3.09 -5.12 -2.41
CA TYR A 21 -1.68 -5.30 -2.12
C TYR A 21 -1.41 -6.58 -1.31
N ALA A 22 -2.24 -6.89 -0.32
CA ALA A 22 -2.12 -8.10 0.47
C ALA A 22 -2.31 -9.37 -0.38
N LEU A 23 -3.31 -9.37 -1.28
CA LEU A 23 -3.53 -10.47 -2.22
C LEU A 23 -2.36 -10.63 -3.18
N PHE A 24 -1.84 -9.52 -3.71
CA PHE A 24 -0.65 -9.52 -4.56
C PHE A 24 0.57 -10.05 -3.81
N ALA A 25 0.77 -9.63 -2.56
CA ALA A 25 1.87 -10.09 -1.72
C ALA A 25 1.81 -11.59 -1.45
N MET A 26 0.63 -12.13 -1.17
CA MET A 26 0.42 -13.57 -1.00
C MET A 26 0.67 -14.33 -2.31
N ALA A 27 0.21 -13.82 -3.44
CA ALA A 27 0.44 -14.44 -4.75
C ALA A 27 1.94 -14.47 -5.12
N VAL A 28 2.68 -13.39 -4.83
CA VAL A 28 4.14 -13.33 -5.04
C VAL A 28 4.89 -14.25 -4.07
N ALA A 29 4.44 -14.33 -2.82
CA ALA A 29 4.96 -15.21 -1.79
C ALA A 29 4.83 -16.71 -2.14
N GLU A 30 3.65 -17.12 -2.60
CA GLU A 30 3.37 -18.48 -3.03
C GLU A 30 4.12 -18.84 -4.32
N GLY A 31 4.01 -18.00 -5.36
CA GLY A 31 4.42 -18.39 -6.71
C GLY A 31 5.92 -18.31 -7.02
N ARG A 32 6.66 -17.33 -6.46
CA ARG A 32 8.07 -17.07 -6.82
C ARG A 32 9.05 -17.36 -5.71
N ILE A 33 8.59 -17.31 -4.47
CA ILE A 33 9.43 -17.30 -3.29
C ILE A 33 9.60 -18.71 -2.69
N SER A 34 8.61 -19.60 -2.85
CA SER A 34 8.67 -20.98 -2.35
C SER A 34 9.76 -21.83 -3.01
N GLN A 35 10.13 -21.51 -4.26
CA GLN A 35 11.18 -22.21 -5.02
C GLN A 35 12.55 -21.51 -4.97
N ALA A 36 12.63 -20.31 -4.37
CA ALA A 36 13.84 -19.49 -4.36
C ALA A 36 14.60 -19.62 -3.02
N PRO A 37 15.91 -19.32 -3.00
CA PRO A 37 16.70 -19.30 -1.77
C PRO A 37 16.10 -18.36 -0.70
N LYS A 38 16.12 -18.78 0.57
CA LYS A 38 15.61 -18.00 1.73
C LYS A 38 16.07 -16.53 1.76
N LEU A 39 17.27 -16.22 1.28
CA LEU A 39 17.77 -14.85 1.18
C LEU A 39 16.93 -13.98 0.23
N ILE A 40 16.56 -14.50 -0.95
CA ILE A 40 15.73 -13.79 -1.92
C ILE A 40 14.32 -13.62 -1.37
N GLN A 41 13.80 -14.64 -0.69
CA GLN A 41 12.52 -14.57 0.03
C GLN A 41 12.50 -13.42 1.04
N THR A 42 13.51 -13.31 1.90
CA THR A 42 13.60 -12.24 2.90
C THR A 42 13.70 -10.85 2.25
N VAL A 43 14.56 -10.67 1.26
CA VAL A 43 14.71 -9.38 0.56
C VAL A 43 13.42 -9.02 -0.17
N ALA A 44 12.78 -9.97 -0.86
CA ALA A 44 11.52 -9.73 -1.54
C ALA A 44 10.41 -9.33 -0.57
N TYR A 45 10.30 -9.97 0.60
CA TYR A 45 9.35 -9.56 1.64
C TYR A 45 9.66 -8.17 2.21
N ILE A 46 10.93 -7.81 2.41
CA ILE A 46 11.31 -6.47 2.85
C ILE A 46 10.90 -5.43 1.79
N VAL A 47 11.22 -5.69 0.52
CA VAL A 47 10.87 -4.80 -0.59
C VAL A 47 9.36 -4.68 -0.72
N LEU A 48 8.61 -5.80 -0.65
CA LEU A 48 7.15 -5.76 -0.61
C LEU A 48 6.63 -5.00 0.62
N GLY A 49 7.25 -5.16 1.77
CA GLY A 49 6.90 -4.43 3.00
C GLY A 49 7.23 -2.94 2.95
N LEU A 50 8.01 -2.46 1.97
CA LEU A 50 8.40 -1.05 1.85
C LEU A 50 7.76 -0.37 0.64
N ILE A 51 7.53 -1.09 -0.46
CA ILE A 51 7.07 -0.50 -1.73
C ILE A 51 5.66 0.07 -1.61
N TRP A 52 4.83 -0.44 -0.69
CA TRP A 52 3.47 0.06 -0.43
C TRP A 52 3.45 1.42 0.31
N ILE A 53 4.56 1.83 0.93
CA ILE A 53 4.69 3.12 1.60
C ILE A 53 4.74 4.27 0.58
N VAL A 54 5.40 4.03 -0.56
CA VAL A 54 5.56 5.01 -1.65
C VAL A 54 4.21 5.55 -2.16
N PRO A 55 3.21 4.71 -2.51
CA PRO A 55 1.90 5.18 -2.92
C PRO A 55 1.05 5.72 -1.76
N LEU A 56 1.28 5.28 -0.50
CA LEU A 56 0.52 5.76 0.64
C LEU A 56 0.88 7.19 1.06
N MET A 57 2.16 7.57 1.00
CA MET A 57 2.62 8.92 1.37
C MET A 57 1.88 10.06 0.67
N PRO A 58 1.79 10.11 -0.68
CA PRO A 58 1.08 11.19 -1.37
C PRO A 58 -0.43 11.17 -1.09
N LEU A 59 -1.03 9.98 -0.93
CA LEU A 59 -2.45 9.82 -0.61
C LEU A 59 -2.78 10.39 0.78
N ILE A 60 -1.98 10.03 1.79
CA ILE A 60 -2.14 10.57 3.16
C ILE A 60 -1.89 12.08 3.16
N ARG A 61 -0.87 12.56 2.44
CA ARG A 61 -0.59 14.00 2.33
C ARG A 61 -1.75 14.77 1.68
N TRP A 62 -2.44 14.16 0.71
CA TRP A 62 -3.63 14.73 0.08
C TRP A 62 -4.84 14.75 1.03
N MET A 63 -5.04 13.69 1.82
CA MET A 63 -6.06 13.64 2.87
C MET A 63 -5.82 14.65 3.99
N ALA A 64 -4.56 14.80 4.42
CA ALA A 64 -4.13 15.66 5.50
C ALA A 64 -4.01 17.13 5.11
N LYS A 65 -4.06 17.44 3.81
CA LYS A 65 -3.98 18.82 3.32
C LYS A 65 -5.09 19.65 3.97
N PRO A 66 -4.76 20.74 4.70
CA PRO A 66 -5.76 21.62 5.30
C PRO A 66 -6.60 22.25 4.18
N ASP A 67 -7.91 22.32 4.38
CA ASP A 67 -8.74 23.18 3.53
C ASP A 67 -8.31 24.63 3.78
N LYS A 68 -7.92 25.35 2.73
CA LYS A 68 -7.69 26.79 2.83
C LYS A 68 -9.02 27.42 3.21
N SER A 69 -9.08 27.89 4.46
CA SER A 69 -10.11 28.79 4.95
C SER A 69 -10.23 30.02 4.05
#